data_AF-A0A3M1W658-F1
#
_entry.id   AF-A0A3M1W658-F1
#
_cell.length_a   1.000
_cell.length_b   1.000
_cell.length_c   1.000
_cell.angle_alpha   90.00
_cell.angle_beta   90.00
_cell.angle_gamma   90.00
#
_symmetry.space_group_name_H-M   'P 1'
#
loop_
_entity.id
_entity.type
_entity.pdbx_description
1 polymer ?
#
loop_
_entity_poly.entity_id
_entity_poly.type
_entity_poly.pdbx_seq_one_letter_code
_entity_poly.pdbx_strand_id
1 'polypeptide(L)'
;YGALRTIAQIFKIVAIIIFIVSGVGAILAFAAAVGGGDLDEDEQILLAILVPVGFLIALFIYGGGEVVKLFIDLEENTRAVRKTLEHDS
;
A
#
# COMPACT_ATOMS: atom_id res chain seq x y z
N TYR A 1 -2.36 -12.08 18.59
CA TYR A 1 -2.48 -11.11 17.50
C TYR A 1 -2.06 -11.63 16.12
N GLY A 2 -1.81 -12.94 15.95
CA GLY A 2 -1.34 -13.49 14.67
C GLY A 2 -2.25 -13.18 13.49
N ALA A 3 -3.56 -13.41 13.62
CA ALA A 3 -4.53 -13.15 12.55
C ALA A 3 -4.54 -11.67 12.10
N LEU A 4 -4.47 -10.71 13.03
CA LEU A 4 -4.47 -9.29 12.69
C LEU A 4 -3.16 -8.86 12.01
N ARG A 5 -2.02 -9.40 12.45
CA ARG A 5 -0.71 -9.19 11.80
C ARG A 5 -0.70 -9.78 10.39
N THR A 6 -1.31 -10.95 10.19
CA THR A 6 -1.47 -11.56 8.86
C THR A 6 -2.36 -10.70 7.95
N ILE A 7 -3.50 -10.21 8.44
CA ILE A 7 -4.38 -9.31 7.67
C ILE A 7 -3.64 -8.02 7.27
N ALA A 8 -2.89 -7.41 8.19
CA ALA A 8 -2.08 -6.22 7.89
C ALA A 8 -1.02 -6.51 6.82
N GLN A 9 -0.36 -7.67 6.86
CA GLN A 9 0.57 -8.09 5.82
C GLN A 9 -0.12 -8.31 4.47
N ILE A 10 -1.31 -8.91 4.44
CA ILE A 10 -2.10 -9.11 3.22
C ILE A 10 -2.43 -7.74 2.60
N PHE A 11 -2.90 -6.77 3.38
CA PHE A 11 -3.17 -5.42 2.89
C PHE A 11 -1.93 -4.79 2.26
N LYS A 12 -0.77 -4.90 2.92
CA LYS A 12 0.49 -4.40 2.36
C LYS A 12 0.88 -5.08 1.04
N ILE A 13 0.71 -6.40 0.94
CA ILE A 13 0.99 -7.15 -0.30
C ILE A 13 0.06 -6.68 -1.42
N VAL A 14 -1.24 -6.58 -1.15
CA VAL A 14 -2.24 -6.09 -2.11
C VAL A 14 -1.92 -4.67 -2.56
N ALA A 15 -1.54 -3.79 -1.63
CA ALA A 15 -1.13 -2.43 -1.95
C ALA A 15 0.08 -2.38 -2.89
N ILE A 16 1.09 -3.22 -2.65
CA ILE A 16 2.27 -3.33 -3.51
C ILE A 16 1.89 -3.81 -4.91
N ILE A 17 0.98 -4.79 -5.02
CA ILE A 17 0.50 -5.28 -6.32
C ILE A 17 -0.18 -4.15 -7.09
N ILE A 18 -1.09 -3.41 -6.45
CA ILE A 18 -1.78 -2.27 -7.08
C ILE A 18 -0.75 -1.22 -7.52
N PHE A 19 0.21 -0.87 -6.66
CA PHE A 19 1.26 0.08 -6.98
C PHE A 19 2.07 -0.34 -8.22
N ILE A 20 2.46 -1.62 -8.30
CA ILE A 20 3.19 -2.15 -9.45
C ILE A 20 2.34 -2.10 -10.72
N VAL A 21 1.09 -2.55 -10.66
CA VAL A 21 0.18 -2.55 -11.82
C VAL A 21 -0.06 -1.12 -12.33
N SER A 22 -0.34 -0.17 -11.43
CA SER A 22 -0.50 1.24 -11.79
C SER A 22 0.80 1.84 -12.33
N GLY A 23 1.96 1.47 -11.78
CA GLY A 23 3.27 1.92 -12.25
C GLY A 23 3.62 1.39 -13.64
N VAL A 24 3.37 0.10 -13.91
CA VAL A 24 3.55 -0.47 -15.24
C VAL A 24 2.61 0.21 -16.24
N GLY A 25 1.34 0.43 -15.88
CA GLY A 25 0.38 1.16 -16.71
C GLY A 25 0.86 2.58 -17.03
N ALA A 26 1.40 3.30 -16.04
CA ALA A 26 1.98 4.63 -16.24
C ALA A 26 3.17 4.61 -17.22
N ILE A 27 4.08 3.64 -17.09
CA ILE A 27 5.25 3.50 -17.95
C ILE A 27 4.83 3.19 -19.38
N LEU A 28 3.87 2.27 -19.57
CA LEU A 28 3.37 1.92 -20.91
C LEU A 28 2.66 3.10 -21.56
N ALA A 29 1.83 3.84 -20.82
CA ALA A 29 1.16 5.04 -21.31
C ALA A 29 2.18 6.11 -21.74
N PHE A 30 3.23 6.32 -20.95
CA PHE A 30 4.30 7.25 -21.28
C PHE A 30 5.08 6.79 -22.53
N ALA A 31 5.41 5.50 -22.62
CA ALA A 31 6.12 4.94 -23.77
C ALA A 31 5.30 5.08 -25.06
N ALA A 32 3.99 4.86 -25.00
CA ALA A 32 3.08 5.07 -26.14
C ALA A 32 3.07 6.54 -26.57
N ALA A 33 2.92 7.48 -25.62
CA ALA A 33 2.89 8.91 -25.91
C ALA A 33 4.18 9.41 -26.57
N VAL A 34 5.34 8.94 -26.11
CA VAL A 34 6.65 9.32 -26.69
C VAL A 34 6.92 8.60 -28.01
N GLY A 35 6.42 7.37 -28.17
CA GLY A 35 6.61 6.54 -29.35
C GLY A 35 5.73 6.91 -30.54
N GLY A 36 4.84 7.91 -30.41
CA GLY A 36 3.86 8.27 -31.43
C GLY A 36 2.68 7.30 -31.52
N GLY A 37 2.41 6.57 -30.44
CA GLY A 37 1.19 5.77 -30.31
C GLY A 37 -0.02 6.70 -30.26
N ASP A 38 -0.98 6.45 -31.14
CA ASP A 38 -2.25 7.18 -31.16
C ASP A 38 -3.18 6.49 -30.16
N LEU A 39 -3.35 7.11 -28.99
CA LEU A 39 -4.36 6.71 -28.01
C LEU A 39 -5.58 7.59 -28.23
N ASP A 40 -6.75 6.97 -28.27
CA ASP A 40 -8.00 7.71 -28.38
C ASP A 40 -8.19 8.64 -27.16
N GLU A 41 -8.93 9.73 -27.33
CA GLU A 41 -9.16 10.73 -26.26
C GLU A 41 -9.72 10.08 -24.99
N ASP A 42 -10.62 9.12 -25.13
CA ASP A 42 -11.19 8.35 -24.02
C ASP A 42 -10.13 7.54 -23.27
N GLU A 43 -9.16 6.95 -23.98
CA GLU A 43 -8.07 6.17 -23.38
C GLU A 43 -7.10 7.08 -22.62
N GLN A 44 -6.80 8.26 -23.16
CA GLN A 44 -5.96 9.25 -22.50
C GLN A 44 -6.59 9.75 -21.20
N ILE A 45 -7.89 10.08 -21.22
CA ILE A 45 -8.63 10.53 -20.04
C ILE A 45 -8.68 9.40 -19.00
N LEU A 46 -8.98 8.17 -19.43
CA LEU A 46 -9.03 7.02 -18.53
C LEU A 46 -7.67 6.79 -17.86
N LEU A 47 -6.57 6.78 -18.61
CA LEU A 47 -5.22 6.58 -18.06
C LEU A 47 -4.81 7.72 -17.12
N ALA A 48 -5.13 8.97 -17.48
CA ALA A 48 -4.83 10.15 -16.67
C ALA A 48 -5.52 10.12 -15.30
N ILE A 49 -6.66 9.44 -15.17
CA ILE A 49 -7.38 9.30 -13.90
C ILE A 49 -7.00 8.00 -13.19
N LEU A 50 -7.01 6.87 -13.90
CA LEU A 50 -6.84 5.54 -13.31
C LEU A 50 -5.46 5.34 -12.69
N VAL A 51 -4.41 5.86 -13.35
CA VAL A 51 -3.03 5.76 -12.85
C VAL A 51 -2.88 6.47 -11.50
N PRO A 52 -3.14 7.79 -11.35
CA PRO A 52 -2.98 8.47 -10.07
C PRO A 52 -3.96 7.94 -9.01
N VAL A 53 -5.19 7.59 -9.37
CA VAL A 53 -6.15 6.98 -8.42
C VAL A 53 -5.61 5.65 -7.91
N GLY A 54 -5.08 4.79 -8.77
CA GLY A 54 -4.46 3.52 -8.38
C GLY A 54 -3.28 3.70 -7.44
N PHE A 55 -2.41 4.69 -7.70
CA PHE A 55 -1.33 5.06 -6.79
C PHE A 55 -1.83 5.52 -5.42
N LEU A 56 -2.83 6.39 -5.38
CA LEU A 56 -3.41 6.88 -4.13
C LEU A 56 -4.03 5.73 -3.32
N ILE A 57 -4.80 4.85 -3.97
CA ILE A 57 -5.39 3.68 -3.33
C ILE A 57 -4.29 2.79 -2.74
N ALA A 58 -3.23 2.50 -3.50
CA ALA A 58 -2.10 1.72 -3.01
C ALA A 58 -1.47 2.36 -1.76
N LEU A 59 -1.25 3.67 -1.77
CA LEU A 59 -0.70 4.40 -0.61
C LEU A 59 -1.61 4.29 0.61
N PHE A 60 -2.92 4.48 0.46
CA PHE A 60 -3.88 4.38 1.56
C PHE A 60 -3.93 2.97 2.15
N ILE A 61 -3.97 1.94 1.30
CA ILE A 61 -4.01 0.55 1.77
C ILE A 61 -2.69 0.18 2.48
N TYR A 62 -1.55 0.56 1.90
CA TYR A 62 -0.25 0.29 2.51
C TYR A 62 -0.12 1.00 3.87
N GLY A 63 -0.46 2.29 3.91
CA GLY A 63 -0.45 3.08 5.14
C GLY A 63 -1.37 2.51 6.20
N GLY A 64 -2.59 2.09 5.83
CA GLY A 64 -3.51 1.41 6.74
C GLY A 64 -2.91 0.13 7.34
N GLY A 65 -2.24 -0.68 6.52
CA GLY A 65 -1.52 -1.88 6.98
C GLY A 65 -0.40 -1.57 7.97
N GLU A 66 0.38 -0.51 7.75
CA GLU A 66 1.43 -0.06 8.67
C GLU A 66 0.86 0.45 10.00
N VAL A 67 -0.23 1.22 9.96
CA VAL A 67 -0.88 1.73 11.18
C VAL A 67 -1.36 0.58 12.06
N VAL A 68 -2.01 -0.44 11.47
CA VAL A 68 -2.45 -1.62 12.22
C VAL A 68 -1.26 -2.36 12.84
N LYS A 69 -0.18 -2.53 12.06
CA LYS A 69 1.04 -3.17 12.57
C LYS A 69 1.65 -2.39 13.74
N LEU A 70 1.72 -1.06 13.64
CA LEU A 70 2.25 -0.19 14.68
C LEU A 70 1.44 -0.31 15.99
N PHE A 71 0.11 -0.39 15.92
CA PHE A 71 -0.71 -0.62 17.10
C PHE A 71 -0.45 -1.98 17.77
N ILE A 72 -0.29 -3.04 16.97
CA ILE A 72 0.06 -4.38 17.51
C ILE A 72 1.43 -4.32 18.19
N ASP A 73 2.42 -3.72 17.55
CA ASP A 73 3.78 -3.64 18.07
C ASP A 73 3.84 -2.77 19.34
N LEU A 74 3.02 -1.71 19.43
CA LEU A 74 2.88 -0.88 20.63
C LEU A 74 2.26 -1.68 21.79
N GLU A 75 1.22 -2.49 21.52
CA GLU A 75 0.61 -3.34 22.54
C GLU A 75 1.58 -4.42 23.05
N GLU A 76 2.32 -5.08 22.15
CA GLU A 76 3.33 -6.07 22.51
C GLU A 76 4.42 -5.46 23.41
N ASN A 77 4.88 -4.25 23.07
CA ASN A 77 5.87 -3.52 23.88
C ASN A 77 5.32 -3.10 25.24
N THR A 78 4.09 -2.56 25.32
CA THR A 78 3.47 -2.21 26.61
C THR A 78 3.33 -3.44 27.52
N ARG A 79 2.99 -4.60 26.95
CA ARG A 79 2.89 -5.86 27.71
C ARG A 79 4.25 -6.34 28.20
N ALA A 80 5.30 -6.18 27.39
CA ALA A 80 6.66 -6.54 27.78
C ALA A 80 7.16 -5.66 28.94
N VAL A 81 6.99 -4.34 28.85
CA VAL A 81 7.39 -3.39 29.90
C VAL A 81 6.65 -3.65 31.21
N ARG A 82 5.38 -4.01 31.15
CA ARG A 82 4.62 -4.37 32.36
C ARG A 82 5.21 -5.59 33.06
N LYS A 83 5.58 -6.64 32.31
CA LYS A 83 6.16 -7.85 32.88
C LYS A 83 7.54 -7.62 33.50
N THR A 84 8.35 -6.73 32.93
CA THR A 84 9.65 -6.39 33.52
C THR A 84 9.48 -5.60 34.82
N LEU A 85 8.51 -4.67 34.87
CA LEU A 85 8.21 -3.92 36.09
C LEU A 85 7.68 -4.81 37.23
N GLU A 86 6.85 -5.80 36.90
CA GLU A 86 6.34 -6.78 37.88
C GLU A 86 7.42 -7.78 38.36
N HIS A 87 8.52 -7.95 37.63
CA HIS A 87 9.63 -8.83 38.01
C HIS A 87 10.69 -8.11 38.85
N ASP A 88 10.84 -6.80 38.68
CA ASP A 88 11.82 -5.96 39.40
C ASP A 88 11.27 -5.37 40.72
N SER A 89 9.98 -5.58 41.04
CA SER A 89 9.31 -5.18 42.28
C SER A 89 9.12 -6.34 43.25
#